data_AF-M1GMR0-F1
#
_entry.id   AF-M1GMR0-F1
#
_cell.length_a   1.000
_cell.length_b   1.000
_cell.length_c   1.000
_cell.angle_alpha   90.00
_cell.angle_beta   90.00
_cell.angle_gamma   90.00
#
_symmetry.space_group_name_H-M   'P 1'
#
loop_
_entity.id
_entity.type
_entity.pdbx_description
1 polymer ?
#
loop_
_entity_poly.entity_id
_entity_poly.type
_entity_poly.pdbx_seq_one_letter_code
_entity_poly.pdbx_strand_id
1 'polypeptide(L)'
;MLLECALRKRWSRLLRRRVRDQSPDFRGPDSGCFPRTACRGHQRLFKKIGRGGLLQAGDLTEIGFRPERVSRSPTLALACVLAVDWFRPAAPKIVKIILSRKGFDSSYGGVPSPVLPGIGPVSLPIPSQAGEPARSYSAAGLPLGDLLSHLSRGKHDAGTLVHFDPDLDPGGRIRSPGWRPAFGQVGGARSHLANHGVGVGDLFLFFGWFRPAERHPDGWRFVPGTASFHALFGWLQVGTVIELPDGDTIHVPGWLAEHPHVAHASRFGGQGNTIYVAADHLQLGGSRVGDAGGRFRQWTDELKLSAEGANRSIWNVPTWLDPRQGRTPLSYHGRPDRWKRHGDKLHLQTVSKGQEFVLDCREYAEGIQWAGHLIERHGIPVEKVRARHS
;
A
#
# COMPACT_ATOMS: atom_id res chain seq x y z
N MET A 1 -33.14 -13.49 -25.01
CA MET A 1 -33.10 -12.98 -26.39
C MET A 1 -33.38 -11.47 -26.50
N LEU A 2 -34.47 -10.94 -25.93
CA LEU A 2 -34.76 -9.48 -25.97
C LEU A 2 -33.77 -8.63 -25.14
N LEU A 3 -33.30 -9.15 -23.99
CA LEU A 3 -32.32 -8.47 -23.12
C LEU A 3 -30.93 -8.33 -23.77
N GLU A 4 -30.47 -9.35 -24.50
CA GLU A 4 -29.20 -9.31 -25.26
C GLU A 4 -29.25 -8.31 -26.42
N CYS A 5 -30.39 -8.19 -27.08
CA CYS A 5 -30.57 -7.26 -28.19
C CYS A 5 -30.61 -5.80 -27.69
N ALA A 6 -31.19 -5.57 -26.51
CA ALA A 6 -31.17 -4.27 -25.83
C ALA A 6 -29.76 -3.87 -25.37
N LEU A 7 -28.99 -4.81 -24.80
CA LEU A 7 -27.61 -4.59 -24.37
C LEU A 7 -26.68 -4.31 -25.56
N ARG A 8 -26.83 -5.04 -26.68
CA ARG A 8 -26.08 -4.77 -27.93
C ARG A 8 -26.41 -3.39 -28.53
N LYS A 9 -27.69 -2.99 -28.53
CA LYS A 9 -28.10 -1.66 -29.01
C LYS A 9 -27.61 -0.53 -28.10
N ARG A 10 -27.50 -0.75 -26.79
CA ARG A 10 -26.95 0.23 -25.82
C ARG A 10 -25.43 0.34 -25.93
N TRP A 11 -24.73 -0.79 -26.11
CA TRP A 11 -23.28 -0.85 -26.34
C TRP A 11 -22.86 -0.19 -27.66
N SER A 12 -23.59 -0.45 -28.75
CA SER A 12 -23.29 0.17 -30.05
C SER A 12 -23.47 1.69 -30.05
N ARG A 13 -24.37 2.22 -29.22
CA ARG A 13 -24.60 3.66 -29.03
C ARG A 13 -23.50 4.30 -28.18
N LEU A 14 -23.03 3.61 -27.14
CA LEU A 14 -21.93 4.07 -26.28
C LEU A 14 -20.59 4.12 -27.04
N LEU A 15 -20.30 3.09 -27.86
CA LEU A 15 -19.13 3.10 -28.74
C LEU A 15 -19.18 4.24 -29.76
N ARG A 16 -20.32 4.46 -30.43
CA ARG A 16 -20.45 5.54 -31.43
C ARG A 16 -20.34 6.93 -30.81
N ARG A 17 -20.86 7.15 -29.59
CA ARG A 17 -20.68 8.41 -28.87
C ARG A 17 -19.21 8.66 -28.51
N ARG A 18 -18.52 7.65 -27.97
CA ARG A 18 -17.11 7.79 -27.57
C ARG A 18 -16.15 7.97 -28.74
N VAL A 19 -16.44 7.36 -29.89
CA VAL A 19 -15.66 7.55 -31.11
C VAL A 19 -15.88 8.95 -31.71
N ARG A 20 -17.09 9.52 -31.59
CA ARG A 20 -17.37 10.92 -31.99
C ARG A 20 -16.72 11.94 -31.06
N ASP A 21 -16.74 11.70 -29.75
CA ASP A 21 -16.16 12.61 -28.77
C ASP A 21 -14.62 12.67 -28.82
N GLN A 22 -13.97 11.63 -29.36
CA GLN A 22 -12.51 11.56 -29.50
C GLN A 22 -11.99 11.91 -30.90
N SER A 23 -12.86 12.14 -31.88
CA SER A 23 -12.48 12.52 -33.25
C SER A 23 -13.65 13.22 -33.95
N PRO A 24 -13.74 14.57 -33.86
CA PRO A 24 -14.88 15.33 -34.41
C PRO A 24 -15.07 15.20 -35.93
N ASP A 25 -14.01 14.82 -36.67
CA ASP A 25 -13.99 14.78 -38.14
C ASP A 25 -14.26 13.41 -38.77
N PHE A 26 -14.70 12.40 -38.00
CA PHE A 26 -14.96 11.08 -38.56
C PHE A 26 -16.32 11.01 -39.31
N ARG A 27 -16.30 11.27 -40.63
CA ARG A 27 -17.40 10.92 -41.55
C ARG A 27 -17.29 9.44 -41.92
N GLY A 28 -18.23 8.63 -41.46
CA GLY A 28 -18.27 7.20 -41.78
C GLY A 28 -18.67 6.94 -43.24
N PRO A 29 -18.26 5.80 -43.84
CA PRO A 29 -18.79 5.39 -45.14
C PRO A 29 -20.21 4.83 -44.98
N ASP A 30 -21.11 5.36 -45.80
CA ASP A 30 -22.45 4.83 -46.01
C ASP A 30 -22.43 3.40 -46.58
N SER A 31 -23.47 2.65 -46.21
CA SER A 31 -23.99 1.45 -46.89
C SER A 31 -22.99 0.42 -47.46
N GLY A 32 -22.71 -0.64 -46.70
CA GLY A 32 -22.14 -1.87 -47.25
C GLY A 32 -22.21 -3.05 -46.28
N CYS A 33 -22.94 -4.10 -46.65
CA CYS A 33 -23.09 -5.33 -45.86
C CYS A 33 -21.74 -5.99 -45.52
N PHE A 34 -21.52 -6.34 -44.24
CA PHE A 34 -20.47 -7.29 -43.87
C PHE A 34 -20.79 -8.68 -44.46
N PRO A 35 -19.82 -9.38 -45.10
CA PRO A 35 -20.07 -10.70 -45.66
C PRO A 35 -20.34 -11.73 -44.55
N ARG A 36 -21.41 -12.53 -44.71
CA ARG A 36 -21.93 -13.51 -43.74
C ARG A 36 -20.91 -14.56 -43.28
N THR A 37 -19.81 -14.75 -44.00
CA THR A 37 -18.71 -15.67 -43.68
C THR A 37 -17.86 -15.19 -42.50
N ALA A 38 -17.60 -13.88 -42.39
CA ALA A 38 -16.81 -13.30 -41.29
C ALA A 38 -17.51 -13.48 -39.91
N CYS A 39 -18.85 -13.47 -39.88
CA CYS A 39 -19.60 -13.65 -38.64
C CYS A 39 -19.51 -15.07 -38.05
N ARG A 40 -19.32 -16.11 -38.87
CA ARG A 40 -19.29 -17.50 -38.38
C ARG A 40 -17.94 -17.86 -37.73
N GLY A 41 -16.82 -17.38 -38.29
CA GLY A 41 -15.48 -17.58 -37.73
C GLY A 41 -15.32 -16.93 -36.35
N HIS A 42 -15.77 -15.68 -36.21
CA HIS A 42 -15.74 -14.97 -34.92
C HIS A 42 -16.58 -15.69 -33.85
N GLN A 43 -17.79 -16.17 -34.17
CA GLN A 43 -18.63 -16.87 -33.20
C GLN A 43 -18.04 -18.21 -32.71
N ARG A 44 -17.30 -18.93 -33.56
CA ARG A 44 -16.60 -20.17 -33.16
C ARG A 44 -15.40 -19.88 -32.26
N LEU A 45 -14.63 -18.85 -32.57
CA LEU A 45 -13.50 -18.39 -31.74
C LEU A 45 -13.96 -17.98 -30.34
N PHE A 46 -15.04 -17.20 -30.24
CA PHE A 46 -15.64 -16.81 -28.95
C PHE A 46 -16.16 -18.02 -28.14
N LYS A 47 -16.73 -19.04 -28.79
CA LYS A 47 -17.12 -20.30 -28.10
C LYS A 47 -15.93 -21.13 -27.62
N LYS A 48 -14.80 -21.13 -28.35
CA LYS A 48 -13.58 -21.88 -28.02
C LYS A 48 -12.84 -21.23 -26.84
N ILE A 49 -12.72 -19.91 -26.85
CA ILE A 49 -12.14 -19.11 -25.76
C ILE A 49 -13.02 -19.18 -24.51
N GLY A 50 -14.35 -19.07 -24.66
CA GLY A 50 -15.30 -19.17 -23.54
C GLY A 50 -15.36 -20.55 -22.86
N ARG A 51 -14.72 -21.57 -23.43
CA ARG A 51 -14.57 -22.93 -22.86
C ARG A 51 -13.15 -23.26 -22.41
N GLY A 52 -12.23 -22.27 -22.39
CA GLY A 52 -10.87 -22.45 -21.89
C GLY A 52 -9.88 -23.14 -22.85
N GLY A 53 -10.18 -23.23 -24.14
CA GLY A 53 -9.26 -23.79 -25.13
C GLY A 53 -8.18 -22.80 -25.57
N LEU A 54 -6.94 -23.25 -25.77
CA LEU A 54 -5.89 -22.46 -26.42
C LEU A 54 -6.16 -22.33 -27.93
N LEU A 55 -5.84 -21.16 -28.49
CA LEU A 55 -5.88 -20.89 -29.92
C LEU A 55 -4.62 -21.45 -30.60
N GLN A 56 -4.79 -22.19 -31.70
CA GLN A 56 -3.70 -22.65 -32.55
C GLN A 56 -3.63 -21.84 -33.85
N ALA A 57 -2.49 -21.87 -34.54
CA ALA A 57 -2.25 -21.08 -35.75
C ALA A 57 -3.32 -21.30 -36.86
N GLY A 58 -3.93 -22.49 -36.92
CA GLY A 58 -5.01 -22.81 -37.85
C GLY A 58 -6.38 -22.17 -37.52
N ASP A 59 -6.58 -21.66 -36.30
CA ASP A 59 -7.82 -20.97 -35.92
C ASP A 59 -7.88 -19.52 -36.44
N LEU A 60 -6.72 -18.94 -36.77
CA LEU A 60 -6.59 -17.55 -37.24
C LEU A 60 -6.86 -17.42 -38.75
N THR A 61 -6.63 -18.49 -39.52
CA THR A 61 -6.95 -18.51 -40.96
C THR A 61 -8.45 -18.52 -41.23
N GLU A 62 -9.28 -19.08 -40.33
CA GLU A 62 -10.76 -19.09 -40.46
C GLU A 62 -11.41 -17.70 -40.32
N ILE A 63 -10.74 -16.73 -39.69
CA ILE A 63 -11.20 -15.33 -39.60
C ILE A 63 -10.62 -14.43 -40.71
N GLY A 64 -9.96 -15.02 -41.72
CA GLY A 64 -9.40 -14.30 -42.86
C GLY A 64 -8.00 -13.75 -42.65
N PHE A 65 -7.27 -14.19 -41.61
CA PHE A 65 -5.88 -13.81 -41.40
C PHE A 65 -4.99 -14.54 -42.43
N ARG A 66 -4.44 -13.80 -43.40
CA ARG A 66 -3.40 -14.29 -44.31
C ARG A 66 -2.06 -13.63 -43.95
N PRO A 67 -1.03 -14.39 -43.56
CA PRO A 67 0.22 -13.84 -43.03
C PRO A 67 1.03 -13.02 -44.05
N GLU A 68 0.73 -13.13 -45.34
CA GLU A 68 1.46 -12.44 -46.42
C GLU A 68 1.02 -10.99 -46.68
N ARG A 69 0.06 -10.45 -45.92
CA ARG A 69 -0.35 -9.03 -46.00
C ARG A 69 -0.11 -8.24 -44.70
N VAL A 70 0.95 -8.57 -43.97
CA VAL A 70 1.38 -7.76 -42.82
C VAL A 70 2.38 -6.71 -43.29
N SER A 71 1.87 -5.68 -43.94
CA SER A 71 2.59 -4.43 -44.15
C SER A 71 1.59 -3.30 -43.92
N ARG A 72 1.80 -2.57 -42.82
CA ARG A 72 1.13 -1.32 -42.43
C ARG A 72 -0.29 -1.43 -41.87
N SER A 73 -0.42 -1.90 -40.62
CA SER A 73 -1.45 -1.36 -39.72
C SER A 73 -1.05 -1.53 -38.24
N PRO A 74 -0.55 -0.46 -37.59
CA PRO A 74 -0.25 -0.45 -36.15
C PRO A 74 -1.48 -0.72 -35.27
N THR A 75 -2.68 -0.55 -35.82
CA THR A 75 -3.96 -0.55 -35.11
C THR A 75 -4.43 -1.96 -34.72
N LEU A 76 -4.11 -2.98 -35.53
CA LEU A 76 -4.53 -4.37 -35.29
C LEU A 76 -3.64 -5.10 -34.28
N ALA A 77 -2.33 -4.81 -34.26
CA ALA A 77 -1.42 -5.32 -33.24
C ALA A 77 -1.76 -4.75 -31.85
N LEU A 78 -2.09 -3.45 -31.79
CA LEU A 78 -2.49 -2.78 -30.55
C LEU A 78 -3.84 -3.32 -30.03
N ALA A 79 -4.81 -3.59 -30.91
CA ALA A 79 -6.11 -4.14 -30.51
C ALA A 79 -6.01 -5.57 -29.95
N CYS A 80 -5.10 -6.41 -30.48
CA CYS A 80 -4.87 -7.76 -29.95
C CYS A 80 -4.13 -7.73 -28.60
N VAL A 81 -3.13 -6.86 -28.42
CA VAL A 81 -2.45 -6.69 -27.12
C VAL A 81 -3.43 -6.16 -26.06
N LEU A 82 -4.25 -5.16 -26.40
CA LEU A 82 -5.24 -4.59 -25.49
C LEU A 82 -6.37 -5.57 -25.15
N ALA A 83 -6.76 -6.47 -26.06
CA ALA A 83 -7.81 -7.46 -25.80
C ALA A 83 -7.35 -8.62 -24.91
N VAL A 84 -6.05 -8.97 -24.93
CA VAL A 84 -5.50 -10.04 -24.09
C VAL A 84 -5.32 -9.58 -22.63
N ASP A 85 -5.01 -8.30 -22.40
CA ASP A 85 -4.93 -7.73 -21.05
C ASP A 85 -6.30 -7.40 -20.44
N TRP A 86 -7.32 -7.09 -21.24
CA TRP A 86 -8.63 -6.66 -20.73
C TRP A 86 -9.53 -7.81 -20.24
N PHE A 87 -9.27 -9.05 -20.66
CA PHE A 87 -10.14 -10.21 -20.39
C PHE A 87 -9.57 -11.26 -19.44
N ARG A 88 -8.42 -11.02 -18.82
CA ARG A 88 -7.98 -11.84 -17.70
C ARG A 88 -8.60 -11.26 -16.43
N PRO A 89 -9.59 -11.91 -15.78
CA PRO A 89 -9.80 -11.64 -14.37
C PRO A 89 -8.44 -11.86 -13.71
N ALA A 90 -7.85 -10.81 -13.13
CA ALA A 90 -6.58 -10.94 -12.44
C ALA A 90 -6.77 -12.10 -11.46
N ALA A 91 -5.96 -13.16 -11.59
CA ALA A 91 -5.83 -14.11 -10.50
C ALA A 91 -5.60 -13.28 -9.23
N PRO A 92 -6.29 -13.57 -8.11
CA PRO A 92 -6.17 -12.76 -6.90
C PRO A 92 -4.69 -12.56 -6.63
N LYS A 93 -4.25 -11.30 -6.72
CA LYS A 93 -2.84 -10.97 -6.63
C LYS A 93 -2.38 -11.45 -5.27
N ILE A 94 -1.40 -12.35 -5.26
CA ILE A 94 -0.77 -12.84 -4.04
C ILE A 94 -0.21 -11.63 -3.29
N VAL A 95 -0.67 -11.41 -2.05
CA VAL A 95 -0.27 -10.27 -1.21
C VAL A 95 0.73 -10.76 -0.17
N LYS A 96 1.83 -10.02 0.05
CA LYS A 96 2.61 -10.12 1.29
C LYS A 96 2.20 -9.01 2.24
N ILE A 97 2.20 -9.32 3.53
CA ILE A 97 2.04 -8.32 4.59
C ILE A 97 3.39 -8.10 5.24
N ILE A 98 3.78 -6.84 5.35
CA ILE A 98 5.04 -6.42 5.95
C ILE A 98 4.73 -5.61 7.21
N LEU A 99 5.12 -6.13 8.38
CA LEU A 99 5.12 -5.34 9.61
C LEU A 99 6.40 -4.52 9.64
N SER A 100 6.27 -3.21 9.48
CA SER A 100 7.41 -2.29 9.29
C SER A 100 7.58 -1.37 10.49
N ARG A 101 8.72 -1.47 11.16
CA ARG A 101 9.04 -0.66 12.35
C ARG A 101 9.49 0.74 11.95
N LYS A 102 8.78 1.76 12.42
CA LYS A 102 9.06 3.17 12.15
C LYS A 102 8.83 4.06 13.37
N GLY A 103 9.32 5.29 13.26
CA GLY A 103 9.26 6.30 14.31
C GLY A 103 10.32 6.14 15.39
N PHE A 104 10.21 6.95 16.44
CA PHE A 104 11.14 6.95 17.58
C PHE A 104 11.31 5.57 18.22
N ASP A 105 12.53 5.29 18.66
CA ASP A 105 12.85 4.21 19.57
C ASP A 105 13.83 4.63 20.68
N SER A 106 14.28 3.67 21.49
CA SER A 106 15.22 3.94 22.59
C SER A 106 16.57 4.48 22.12
N SER A 107 16.98 4.14 20.90
CA SER A 107 18.25 4.57 20.30
C SER A 107 18.08 5.86 19.47
N TYR A 108 16.96 5.98 18.76
CA TYR A 108 16.63 7.10 17.88
C TYR A 108 15.45 7.89 18.44
N GLY A 109 15.71 9.08 18.97
CA GLY A 109 14.71 9.94 19.62
C GLY A 109 14.67 9.78 21.14
N GLY A 110 14.60 8.55 21.64
CA GLY A 110 14.73 8.23 23.07
C GLY A 110 13.47 8.40 23.92
N VAL A 111 12.32 8.68 23.31
CA VAL A 111 11.00 8.74 23.96
C VAL A 111 9.95 8.00 23.12
N PRO A 112 8.87 7.47 23.71
CA PRO A 112 7.79 6.88 22.93
C PRO A 112 7.05 7.94 22.09
N SER A 113 6.40 7.50 21.03
CA SER A 113 5.40 8.28 20.31
C SER A 113 4.09 8.36 21.13
N PRO A 114 3.31 9.45 21.03
CA PRO A 114 2.07 9.58 21.79
C PRO A 114 0.90 8.84 21.14
N VAL A 115 0.00 8.31 21.97
CA VAL A 115 -1.40 8.10 21.60
C VAL A 115 -2.19 9.26 22.18
N LEU A 116 -2.72 10.11 21.30
CA LEU A 116 -3.40 11.34 21.67
C LEU A 116 -4.92 11.12 21.77
N PRO A 117 -5.60 11.63 22.80
CA PRO A 117 -7.05 11.49 22.96
C PRO A 117 -7.77 12.17 21.80
N GLY A 118 -8.73 11.46 21.18
CA GLY A 118 -9.50 11.95 20.03
C GLY A 118 -8.76 11.98 18.68
N ILE A 119 -7.45 11.73 18.65
CA ILE A 119 -6.61 11.76 17.44
C ILE A 119 -6.01 10.38 17.11
N GLY A 120 -5.69 9.59 18.13
CA GLY A 120 -5.10 8.26 18.00
C GLY A 120 -3.56 8.26 18.00
N PRO A 121 -2.94 7.19 17.46
CA PRO A 121 -1.48 7.03 17.50
C PRO A 121 -0.78 7.99 16.55
N VAL A 122 0.13 8.83 17.05
CA VAL A 122 0.93 9.76 16.23
C VAL A 122 2.39 9.35 16.28
N SER A 123 2.88 8.69 15.22
CA SER A 123 4.28 8.30 15.13
C SER A 123 5.18 9.53 14.99
N LEU A 124 6.18 9.68 15.86
CA LEU A 124 7.17 10.75 15.79
C LEU A 124 8.30 10.36 14.83
N PRO A 125 8.63 11.20 13.82
CA PRO A 125 9.69 10.91 12.84
C PRO A 125 11.05 10.96 13.51
N ILE A 126 11.97 10.05 13.18
CA ILE A 126 13.29 9.96 13.84
C ILE A 126 14.13 11.24 13.62
N PRO A 127 14.91 11.69 14.63
CA PRO A 127 15.82 12.80 14.44
C PRO A 127 16.93 12.38 13.48
N SER A 128 17.42 13.31 12.67
CA SER A 128 18.39 13.01 11.62
C SER A 128 19.39 14.14 11.44
N GLN A 129 20.60 13.83 10.96
CA GLN A 129 21.59 14.82 10.52
C GLN A 129 21.30 15.37 9.12
N ALA A 130 20.23 14.88 8.50
CA ALA A 130 19.72 15.27 7.19
C ALA A 130 18.21 15.36 7.25
N GLY A 131 17.63 16.44 6.77
CA GLY A 131 16.19 16.58 6.71
C GLY A 131 15.78 18.02 6.84
N GLU A 132 14.48 18.22 6.92
CA GLU A 132 13.93 19.51 7.27
C GLU A 132 13.68 19.60 8.78
N PRO A 133 13.72 20.81 9.34
CA PRO A 133 13.39 21.02 10.74
C PRO A 133 11.93 20.63 11.04
N ALA A 134 11.67 20.18 12.27
CA ALA A 134 10.34 19.74 12.71
C ALA A 134 9.24 20.79 12.51
N ARG A 135 9.56 22.09 12.54
CA ARG A 135 8.61 23.18 12.23
C ARG A 135 8.04 23.14 10.82
N SER A 136 8.70 22.46 9.88
CA SER A 136 8.18 22.26 8.51
C SER A 136 7.02 21.26 8.46
N TYR A 137 6.75 20.54 9.56
CA TYR A 137 5.80 19.45 9.61
C TYR A 137 4.72 19.63 10.66
N SER A 138 3.59 19.00 10.39
CA SER A 138 2.51 18.75 11.33
C SER A 138 2.32 17.24 11.51
N ALA A 139 1.80 16.85 12.67
CA ALA A 139 1.48 15.47 12.97
C ALA A 139 0.02 15.39 13.42
N ALA A 140 -0.85 14.83 12.57
CA ALA A 140 -2.29 14.82 12.78
C ALA A 140 -2.90 16.21 13.05
N GLY A 141 -2.45 17.22 12.30
CA GLY A 141 -2.93 18.61 12.41
C GLY A 141 -2.34 19.41 13.57
N LEU A 142 -1.42 18.85 14.35
CA LEU A 142 -0.69 19.55 15.41
C LEU A 142 0.72 19.93 14.96
N PRO A 143 1.28 21.08 15.38
CA PRO A 143 2.67 21.42 15.12
C PRO A 143 3.61 20.34 15.66
N LEU A 144 4.46 19.75 14.81
CA LEU A 144 5.33 18.66 15.23
C LEU A 144 6.37 19.14 16.26
N GLY A 145 6.91 20.35 16.10
CA GLY A 145 7.88 20.93 17.02
C GLY A 145 7.38 21.00 18.47
N ASP A 146 6.10 21.35 18.67
CA ASP A 146 5.48 21.42 20.00
C ASP A 146 5.33 20.04 20.63
N LEU A 147 4.87 19.05 19.84
CA LEU A 147 4.77 17.67 20.32
C LEU A 147 6.14 17.13 20.73
N LEU A 148 7.17 17.38 19.91
CA LEU A 148 8.54 16.98 20.23
C LEU A 148 9.03 17.66 21.51
N SER A 149 8.88 18.98 21.63
CA SER A 149 9.34 19.75 22.79
C SER A 149 8.68 19.26 24.08
N HIS A 150 7.35 19.18 24.11
CA HIS A 150 6.66 18.80 25.34
C HIS A 150 6.94 17.35 25.75
N LEU A 151 6.86 16.39 24.81
CA LEU A 151 6.99 14.96 25.12
C LEU A 151 8.43 14.53 25.37
N SER A 152 9.40 15.22 24.78
CA SER A 152 10.84 14.97 25.00
C SER A 152 11.45 15.84 26.10
N ARG A 153 10.66 16.70 26.76
CA ARG A 153 11.10 17.66 27.78
C ARG A 153 12.22 18.58 27.25
N GLY A 154 12.02 19.12 26.05
CA GLY A 154 12.93 20.06 25.39
C GLY A 154 14.17 19.43 24.76
N LYS A 155 14.33 18.11 24.77
CA LYS A 155 15.45 17.43 24.10
C LYS A 155 15.39 17.59 22.57
N HIS A 156 14.18 17.58 22.02
CA HIS A 156 13.88 17.82 20.61
C HIS A 156 12.84 18.93 20.54
N ASP A 157 12.89 19.76 19.51
CA ASP A 157 12.11 20.98 19.36
C ASP A 157 11.78 21.28 17.88
N ALA A 158 11.25 22.47 17.62
CA ALA A 158 10.92 22.97 16.28
C ALA A 158 12.15 23.10 15.34
N GLY A 159 13.36 23.20 15.90
CA GLY A 159 14.62 23.28 15.16
C GLY A 159 15.21 21.92 14.81
N THR A 160 14.77 20.87 15.49
CA THR A 160 15.29 19.50 15.32
C THR A 160 15.05 19.01 13.90
N LEU A 161 16.11 18.62 13.19
CA LEU A 161 16.01 18.02 11.87
C LEU A 161 15.45 16.60 11.98
N VAL A 162 14.45 16.29 11.16
CA VAL A 162 13.74 15.01 11.21
C VAL A 162 13.73 14.31 9.86
N HIS A 163 13.76 12.99 9.90
CA HIS A 163 13.52 12.14 8.75
C HIS A 163 12.03 11.78 8.69
N PHE A 164 11.26 12.56 7.92
CA PHE A 164 9.81 12.39 7.80
C PHE A 164 9.47 11.25 6.82
N ASP A 165 9.62 10.02 7.31
CA ASP A 165 9.33 8.77 6.60
C ASP A 165 8.83 7.72 7.62
N PRO A 166 7.76 6.97 7.34
CA PRO A 166 6.95 7.02 6.12
C PRO A 166 6.06 8.27 6.08
N ASP A 167 5.88 8.80 4.87
CA ASP A 167 5.01 9.94 4.62
C ASP A 167 3.56 9.46 4.36
N LEU A 168 2.75 9.38 5.42
CA LEU A 168 1.40 8.78 5.36
C LEU A 168 0.25 9.79 5.53
N ASP A 169 0.54 11.02 5.95
CA ASP A 169 -0.48 11.99 6.35
C ASP A 169 -0.57 13.13 5.34
N PRO A 170 -1.65 13.27 4.56
CA PRO A 170 -1.78 14.39 3.61
C PRO A 170 -1.66 15.76 4.30
N GLY A 171 -2.08 15.86 5.57
CA GLY A 171 -1.96 17.08 6.38
C GLY A 171 -0.61 17.27 7.08
N GLY A 172 0.37 16.40 6.79
CA GLY A 172 1.69 16.44 7.44
C GLY A 172 2.57 17.63 7.04
N ARG A 173 2.32 18.23 5.88
CA ARG A 173 2.94 19.47 5.37
C ARG A 173 2.16 19.96 4.16
N ILE A 174 2.53 21.12 3.60
CA ILE A 174 2.03 21.59 2.31
C ILE A 174 2.48 20.60 1.22
N ARG A 175 1.53 20.17 0.38
CA ARG A 175 1.76 19.10 -0.62
C ARG A 175 1.77 19.63 -2.03
N SER A 176 2.71 19.14 -2.83
CA SER A 176 2.67 19.29 -4.28
C SER A 176 1.51 18.48 -4.87
N PRO A 177 0.86 18.97 -5.94
CA PRO A 177 -0.17 18.22 -6.65
C PRO A 177 0.34 16.84 -7.10
N GLY A 178 -0.49 15.81 -6.90
CA GLY A 178 -0.12 14.42 -7.18
C GLY A 178 0.55 13.69 -6.01
N TRP A 179 0.66 14.32 -4.83
CA TRP A 179 1.14 13.66 -3.61
C TRP A 179 0.37 12.37 -3.33
N ARG A 180 1.13 11.33 -2.96
CA ARG A 180 0.63 10.04 -2.52
C ARG A 180 1.46 9.58 -1.32
N PRO A 181 0.89 8.77 -0.41
CA PRO A 181 1.67 8.20 0.67
C PRO A 181 2.89 7.44 0.13
N ALA A 182 4.04 7.64 0.77
CA ALA A 182 5.31 7.08 0.32
C ALA A 182 6.15 6.61 1.50
N PHE A 183 7.02 5.65 1.23
CA PHE A 183 7.89 5.04 2.22
C PHE A 183 9.23 4.66 1.57
N GLY A 184 10.35 5.09 2.14
CA GLY A 184 11.70 4.80 1.64
C GLY A 184 12.49 3.80 2.49
N GLN A 185 13.35 3.02 1.86
CA GLN A 185 14.23 2.10 2.56
C GLN A 185 15.61 1.98 1.88
N VAL A 186 16.66 1.78 2.69
CA VAL A 186 18.05 1.65 2.25
C VAL A 186 18.76 0.45 2.88
N GLY A 187 19.93 0.08 2.35
CA GLY A 187 20.86 -0.86 2.98
C GLY A 187 20.24 -2.24 3.27
N GLY A 188 20.57 -2.81 4.43
CA GLY A 188 20.16 -4.17 4.80
C GLY A 188 18.65 -4.38 4.84
N ALA A 189 17.87 -3.38 5.25
CA ALA A 189 16.41 -3.48 5.24
C ALA A 189 15.83 -3.44 3.82
N ARG A 190 16.43 -2.64 2.91
CA ARG A 190 16.05 -2.64 1.48
C ARG A 190 16.38 -3.98 0.84
N SER A 191 17.58 -4.49 1.09
CA SER A 191 18.01 -5.81 0.59
C SER A 191 17.12 -6.94 1.12
N HIS A 192 16.68 -6.87 2.38
CA HIS A 192 15.74 -7.85 2.94
C HIS A 192 14.39 -7.87 2.22
N LEU A 193 13.82 -6.68 1.95
CA LEU A 193 12.56 -6.56 1.18
C LEU A 193 12.74 -7.09 -0.25
N ALA A 194 13.83 -6.75 -0.93
CA ALA A 194 14.14 -7.23 -2.27
C ALA A 194 14.30 -8.76 -2.31
N ASN A 195 15.01 -9.34 -1.34
CA ASN A 195 15.20 -10.79 -1.22
C ASN A 195 13.90 -11.56 -0.97
N HIS A 196 12.89 -10.91 -0.38
CA HIS A 196 11.54 -11.49 -0.22
C HIS A 196 10.61 -11.16 -1.40
N GLY A 197 11.12 -10.47 -2.44
CA GLY A 197 10.33 -10.05 -3.59
C GLY A 197 9.15 -9.16 -3.20
N VAL A 198 9.35 -8.26 -2.24
CA VAL A 198 8.35 -7.25 -1.88
C VAL A 198 8.21 -6.24 -3.01
N GLY A 199 6.99 -6.00 -3.48
CA GLY A 199 6.74 -5.11 -4.59
C GLY A 199 5.28 -4.70 -4.73
N VAL A 200 4.90 -4.28 -5.94
CA VAL A 200 3.53 -3.79 -6.22
C VAL A 200 2.50 -4.82 -5.77
N GLY A 201 1.47 -4.37 -5.04
CA GLY A 201 0.38 -5.17 -4.50
C GLY A 201 0.57 -5.60 -3.04
N ASP A 202 1.81 -5.64 -2.55
CA ASP A 202 2.11 -5.97 -1.16
C ASP A 202 1.70 -4.84 -0.22
N LEU A 203 1.45 -5.18 1.05
CA LEU A 203 0.92 -4.27 2.06
C LEU A 203 1.90 -4.08 3.21
N PHE A 204 2.35 -2.85 3.40
CA PHE A 204 3.00 -2.43 4.64
C PHE A 204 1.95 -2.08 5.69
N LEU A 205 2.14 -2.61 6.90
CA LEU A 205 1.51 -2.17 8.13
C LEU A 205 2.61 -1.62 9.04
N PHE A 206 2.60 -0.32 9.27
CA PHE A 206 3.63 0.35 10.05
C PHE A 206 3.32 0.28 11.53
N PHE A 207 4.32 -0.06 12.33
CA PHE A 207 4.24 -0.10 13.77
C PHE A 207 5.37 0.69 14.43
N GLY A 208 5.12 1.16 15.65
CA GLY A 208 6.08 1.98 16.41
C GLY A 208 5.98 1.75 17.90
N TRP A 209 6.77 2.50 18.67
CA TRP A 209 6.74 2.52 20.12
C TRP A 209 5.87 3.66 20.63
N PHE A 210 4.83 3.34 21.40
CA PHE A 210 3.81 4.26 21.82
C PHE A 210 3.59 4.29 23.33
N ARG A 211 3.05 5.41 23.83
CA ARG A 211 2.51 5.56 25.19
C ARG A 211 1.35 6.56 25.19
N PRO A 212 0.30 6.36 26.01
CA PRO A 212 -0.78 7.33 26.13
C PRO A 212 -0.28 8.70 26.58
N ALA A 213 -0.79 9.75 25.96
CA ALA A 213 -0.50 11.14 26.31
C ALA A 213 -1.79 11.90 26.53
N GLU A 214 -1.72 12.97 27.32
CA GLU A 214 -2.85 13.83 27.68
C GLU A 214 -2.47 15.29 27.53
N ARG A 215 -3.50 16.13 27.35
CA ARG A 215 -3.32 17.58 27.34
C ARG A 215 -3.19 18.08 28.77
N HIS A 216 -2.16 18.88 29.01
CA HIS A 216 -1.85 19.58 30.25
C HIS A 216 -1.84 21.10 29.96
N PRO A 217 -1.99 21.98 30.98
CA PRO A 217 -1.83 23.42 30.80
C PRO A 217 -0.53 23.82 30.07
N ASP A 218 0.59 23.17 30.41
CA ASP A 218 1.91 23.43 29.82
C ASP A 218 2.20 22.65 28.51
N GLY A 219 1.18 22.08 27.87
CA GLY A 219 1.32 21.33 26.62
C GLY A 219 1.01 19.84 26.75
N TRP A 220 1.71 18.99 26.01
CA TRP A 220 1.45 17.54 25.98
C TRP A 220 2.36 16.78 26.95
N ARG A 221 1.80 15.84 27.71
CA ARG A 221 2.60 14.95 28.56
C ARG A 221 2.13 13.50 28.46
N PHE A 222 3.02 12.56 28.74
CA PHE A 222 2.60 11.16 28.90
C PHE A 222 1.78 10.99 30.18
N VAL A 223 0.72 10.19 30.09
CA VAL A 223 -0.14 9.89 31.24
C VAL A 223 0.68 9.16 32.30
N PRO A 224 0.79 9.68 33.55
CA PRO A 224 1.53 9.02 34.63
C PRO A 224 1.04 7.59 34.87
N GLY A 225 1.95 6.68 35.24
CA GLY A 225 1.62 5.27 35.53
C GLY A 225 1.30 4.38 34.31
N THR A 226 1.14 4.93 33.11
CA THR A 226 0.87 4.11 31.92
C THR A 226 2.12 3.44 31.36
N ALA A 227 1.98 2.17 30.97
CA ALA A 227 3.02 1.43 30.27
C ALA A 227 3.11 1.84 28.79
N SER A 228 4.31 1.74 28.23
CA SER A 228 4.52 1.89 26.78
C SER A 228 4.38 0.56 26.05
N PHE A 229 3.98 0.58 24.79
CA PHE A 229 3.68 -0.62 23.98
C PHE A 229 4.12 -0.44 22.52
N HIS A 230 4.11 -1.53 21.75
CA HIS A 230 4.15 -1.48 20.29
C HIS A 230 2.72 -1.49 19.75
N ALA A 231 2.47 -0.69 18.72
CA ALA A 231 1.17 -0.64 18.06
C ALA A 231 1.31 -0.26 16.59
N LEU A 232 0.32 -0.67 15.80
CA LEU A 232 0.13 -0.25 14.42
C LEU A 232 -0.32 1.21 14.36
N PHE A 233 0.23 2.00 13.44
CA PHE A 233 -0.13 3.41 13.28
C PHE A 233 -0.47 3.83 11.84
N GLY A 234 -0.18 2.98 10.84
CA GLY A 234 -0.55 3.27 9.46
C GLY A 234 -0.36 2.09 8.52
N TRP A 235 -0.74 2.29 7.26
CA TRP A 235 -0.60 1.31 6.20
C TRP A 235 -0.18 1.95 4.88
N LEU A 236 0.38 1.14 3.98
CA LEU A 236 0.65 1.49 2.59
C LEU A 236 0.64 0.22 1.75
N GLN A 237 -0.32 0.09 0.84
CA GLN A 237 -0.29 -0.91 -0.22
C GLN A 237 0.51 -0.37 -1.40
N VAL A 238 1.53 -1.09 -1.83
CA VAL A 238 2.46 -0.65 -2.87
C VAL A 238 1.74 -0.58 -4.23
N GLY A 239 1.72 0.60 -4.83
CA GLY A 239 1.30 0.81 -6.22
C GLY A 239 2.47 0.95 -7.17
N THR A 240 3.59 1.50 -6.68
CA THR A 240 4.80 1.73 -7.48
C THR A 240 6.03 1.53 -6.61
N VAL A 241 7.07 0.94 -7.19
CA VAL A 241 8.40 0.83 -6.59
C VAL A 241 9.33 1.68 -7.45
N ILE A 242 10.03 2.62 -6.83
CA ILE A 242 10.98 3.53 -7.48
C ILE A 242 12.35 3.22 -6.90
N GLU A 243 13.26 2.70 -7.72
CA GLU A 243 14.65 2.51 -7.33
C GLU A 243 15.47 3.75 -7.70
N LEU A 244 16.39 4.11 -6.80
CA LEU A 244 17.27 5.27 -6.92
C LEU A 244 18.73 4.78 -6.86
N PRO A 245 19.20 4.06 -7.89
CA PRO A 245 20.56 3.56 -7.93
C PRO A 245 21.55 4.73 -7.91
N ASP A 246 22.57 4.65 -7.06
CA ASP A 246 23.64 5.64 -6.94
C ASP A 246 23.18 7.10 -6.81
N GLY A 247 21.99 7.29 -6.23
CA GLY A 247 21.41 8.61 -6.01
C GLY A 247 20.78 9.26 -7.26
N ASP A 248 20.61 8.52 -8.35
CA ASP A 248 19.90 9.01 -9.54
C ASP A 248 18.42 9.23 -9.23
N THR A 249 17.94 10.42 -9.56
CA THR A 249 16.58 10.90 -9.29
C THR A 249 15.86 11.39 -10.55
N ILE A 250 16.43 11.22 -11.74
CA ILE A 250 15.88 11.78 -12.99
C ILE A 250 14.47 11.26 -13.31
N HIS A 251 14.15 10.04 -12.89
CA HIS A 251 12.85 9.39 -13.11
C HIS A 251 11.85 9.64 -11.97
N VAL A 252 12.23 10.39 -10.94
CA VAL A 252 11.38 10.66 -9.78
C VAL A 252 10.35 11.73 -10.13
N PRO A 253 9.05 11.49 -9.88
CA PRO A 253 8.03 12.52 -10.04
C PRO A 253 8.32 13.76 -9.18
N GLY A 254 8.14 14.96 -9.72
CA GLY A 254 8.48 16.20 -9.03
C GLY A 254 7.77 16.40 -7.67
N TRP A 255 6.56 15.86 -7.49
CA TRP A 255 5.84 15.93 -6.21
C TRP A 255 6.53 15.15 -5.07
N LEU A 256 7.43 14.22 -5.41
CA LEU A 256 8.20 13.40 -4.46
C LEU A 256 9.60 13.98 -4.19
N ALA A 257 9.97 15.11 -4.83
CA ALA A 257 11.31 15.68 -4.73
C ALA A 257 11.75 15.99 -3.29
N GLU A 258 10.81 16.40 -2.43
CA GLU A 258 11.07 16.72 -1.02
C GLU A 258 11.13 15.48 -0.11
N HIS A 259 10.82 14.30 -0.63
CA HIS A 259 10.92 13.07 0.17
C HIS A 259 12.36 12.84 0.61
N PRO A 260 12.64 12.46 1.88
CA PRO A 260 14.02 12.37 2.39
C PRO A 260 14.94 11.46 1.56
N HIS A 261 14.39 10.41 0.95
CA HIS A 261 15.12 9.49 0.08
C HIS A 261 15.48 10.07 -1.30
N VAL A 262 14.83 11.15 -1.73
CA VAL A 262 15.10 11.86 -2.98
C VAL A 262 15.98 13.07 -2.69
N ALA A 263 15.54 13.94 -1.76
CA ALA A 263 16.25 15.16 -1.38
C ALA A 263 17.68 14.89 -0.84
N HIS A 264 17.92 13.67 -0.34
CA HIS A 264 19.23 13.26 0.17
C HIS A 264 19.76 12.01 -0.52
N ALA A 265 19.33 11.73 -1.76
CA ALA A 265 19.67 10.51 -2.50
C ALA A 265 21.18 10.25 -2.57
N SER A 266 21.99 11.29 -2.74
CA SER A 266 23.46 11.20 -2.79
C SER A 266 24.10 10.66 -1.51
N ARG A 267 23.44 10.77 -0.35
CA ARG A 267 23.94 10.21 0.92
C ARG A 267 23.81 8.69 1.01
N PHE A 268 23.02 8.08 0.13
CA PHE A 268 22.74 6.64 0.13
C PHE A 268 23.51 5.87 -0.94
N GLY A 269 24.49 6.49 -1.60
CA GLY A 269 25.33 5.85 -2.62
C GLY A 269 25.88 4.49 -2.17
N GLY A 270 25.79 3.49 -3.04
CA GLY A 270 26.23 2.12 -2.76
C GLY A 270 25.38 1.30 -1.77
N GLN A 271 24.38 1.88 -1.09
CA GLN A 271 23.53 1.15 -0.13
C GLN A 271 22.25 0.58 -0.76
N GLY A 272 21.93 1.01 -1.98
CA GLY A 272 20.62 0.82 -2.58
C GLY A 272 19.57 1.70 -1.88
N ASN A 273 18.74 2.37 -2.67
CA ASN A 273 17.71 3.26 -2.18
C ASN A 273 16.43 3.01 -2.98
N THR A 274 15.35 2.70 -2.27
CA THR A 274 14.07 2.32 -2.89
C THR A 274 12.94 3.03 -2.19
N ILE A 275 12.01 3.62 -2.97
CA ILE A 275 10.78 4.22 -2.47
C ILE A 275 9.59 3.40 -2.94
N TYR A 276 8.73 3.06 -1.98
CA TYR A 276 7.43 2.42 -2.19
C TYR A 276 6.36 3.51 -2.13
N VAL A 277 5.65 3.70 -3.23
CA VAL A 277 4.53 4.66 -3.32
C VAL A 277 3.23 3.89 -3.25
N ALA A 278 2.28 4.38 -2.45
CA ALA A 278 0.97 3.77 -2.27
C ALA A 278 0.22 3.64 -3.61
N ALA A 279 -0.59 2.59 -3.81
CA ALA A 279 -1.54 2.50 -4.91
C ALA A 279 -2.61 3.62 -4.82
N ASP A 280 -3.41 3.82 -5.87
CA ASP A 280 -4.46 4.84 -5.81
C ASP A 280 -5.59 4.40 -4.87
N HIS A 281 -5.86 3.10 -4.83
CA HIS A 281 -6.91 2.50 -4.01
C HIS A 281 -6.42 1.20 -3.43
N LEU A 282 -6.83 0.94 -2.18
CA LEU A 282 -6.55 -0.32 -1.53
C LEU A 282 -7.31 -1.44 -2.26
N GLN A 283 -6.61 -2.53 -2.54
CA GLN A 283 -7.15 -3.74 -3.13
C GLN A 283 -6.74 -4.94 -2.27
N LEU A 284 -7.65 -5.41 -1.42
CA LEU A 284 -7.45 -6.58 -0.58
C LEU A 284 -8.53 -7.61 -0.88
N GLY A 285 -8.15 -8.87 -1.09
CA GLY A 285 -9.12 -9.94 -1.38
C GLY A 285 -9.97 -9.72 -2.63
N GLY A 286 -9.49 -8.94 -3.61
CA GLY A 286 -10.21 -8.61 -4.84
C GLY A 286 -11.24 -7.47 -4.72
N SER A 287 -11.39 -6.87 -3.53
CA SER A 287 -12.31 -5.74 -3.30
C SER A 287 -11.54 -4.42 -3.19
N ARG A 288 -12.09 -3.34 -3.75
CA ARG A 288 -11.53 -1.99 -3.67
C ARG A 288 -12.05 -1.28 -2.42
N VAL A 289 -11.14 -0.91 -1.51
CA VAL A 289 -11.49 -0.49 -0.14
C VAL A 289 -10.79 0.83 0.23
N GLY A 290 -11.34 1.98 -0.19
CA GLY A 290 -10.81 3.28 0.23
C GLY A 290 -9.37 3.56 -0.24
N ASP A 291 -8.62 4.30 0.59
CA ASP A 291 -7.29 4.80 0.25
C ASP A 291 -6.20 3.74 0.50
N ALA A 292 -5.26 3.60 -0.43
CA ALA A 292 -4.24 2.54 -0.36
C ALA A 292 -3.16 2.82 0.68
N GLY A 293 -3.09 4.01 1.25
CA GLY A 293 -2.14 4.34 2.31
C GLY A 293 -2.68 5.45 3.20
N GLY A 294 -2.26 5.42 4.47
CA GLY A 294 -2.73 6.37 5.45
C GLY A 294 -2.34 6.00 6.88
N ARG A 295 -2.82 6.82 7.81
CA ARG A 295 -2.67 6.63 9.26
C ARG A 295 -3.94 6.05 9.86
N PHE A 296 -3.80 5.20 10.88
CA PHE A 296 -4.93 4.86 11.74
C PHE A 296 -5.32 6.08 12.57
N ARG A 297 -6.61 6.45 12.50
CA ARG A 297 -7.15 7.68 13.12
C ARG A 297 -7.97 7.39 14.37
N GLN A 298 -8.37 6.14 14.56
CA GLN A 298 -9.09 5.70 15.74
C GLN A 298 -8.19 4.74 16.52
N TRP A 299 -7.98 5.03 17.80
CA TRP A 299 -7.24 4.15 18.68
C TRP A 299 -8.18 3.15 19.34
N THR A 300 -7.85 1.86 19.19
CA THR A 300 -8.43 0.76 19.96
C THR A 300 -7.33 -0.25 20.28
N ASP A 301 -7.59 -1.14 21.24
CA ASP A 301 -6.63 -2.21 21.59
C ASP A 301 -6.40 -3.21 20.45
N GLU A 302 -7.20 -3.21 19.37
CA GLU A 302 -6.96 -4.04 18.18
C GLU A 302 -5.70 -3.63 17.41
N LEU A 303 -5.29 -2.37 17.53
CA LEU A 303 -4.03 -1.87 16.94
C LEU A 303 -2.83 -2.12 17.86
N LYS A 304 -3.06 -2.47 19.12
CA LYS A 304 -2.00 -2.75 20.10
C LYS A 304 -1.39 -4.11 19.82
N LEU A 305 -0.08 -4.14 19.58
CA LEU A 305 0.66 -5.38 19.36
C LEU A 305 1.15 -5.98 20.67
N SER A 306 1.65 -5.16 21.60
CA SER A 306 2.17 -5.67 22.88
C SER A 306 1.07 -6.32 23.73
N ALA A 307 1.37 -7.51 24.26
CA ALA A 307 0.46 -8.23 25.13
C ALA A 307 0.24 -7.49 26.46
N GLU A 308 -0.98 -7.58 26.99
CA GLU A 308 -1.36 -6.95 28.25
C GLU A 308 -0.55 -7.51 29.42
N GLY A 309 -0.09 -6.63 30.33
CA GLY A 309 0.76 -7.00 31.46
C GLY A 309 2.15 -7.54 31.12
N ALA A 310 2.52 -7.61 29.84
CA ALA A 310 3.83 -8.10 29.39
C ALA A 310 4.79 -6.96 29.05
N ASN A 311 6.06 -7.30 28.84
CA ASN A 311 7.00 -6.35 28.27
C ASN A 311 6.61 -6.01 26.82
N ARG A 312 7.13 -4.88 26.32
CA ARG A 312 6.78 -4.35 24.99
C ARG A 312 7.09 -5.32 23.83
N SER A 313 8.09 -6.18 23.98
CA SER A 313 8.56 -7.10 22.94
C SER A 313 7.80 -8.44 22.90
N ILE A 314 6.92 -8.70 23.86
CA ILE A 314 5.94 -9.78 23.76
C ILE A 314 4.68 -9.22 23.08
N TRP A 315 4.40 -9.71 21.88
CA TRP A 315 3.22 -9.33 21.11
C TRP A 315 2.10 -10.33 21.29
N ASN A 316 0.87 -9.86 21.47
CA ASN A 316 -0.34 -10.64 21.30
C ASN A 316 -0.77 -10.58 19.83
N VAL A 317 -0.54 -11.65 19.09
CA VAL A 317 -0.83 -11.75 17.65
C VAL A 317 -2.01 -12.70 17.42
N PRO A 318 -2.71 -12.59 16.27
CA PRO A 318 -3.76 -13.55 15.93
C PRO A 318 -3.24 -14.99 15.92
N THR A 319 -4.06 -15.93 16.40
CA THR A 319 -3.67 -17.35 16.51
C THR A 319 -3.42 -18.04 15.17
N TRP A 320 -3.96 -17.52 14.07
CA TRP A 320 -3.68 -17.99 12.71
C TRP A 320 -2.26 -17.67 12.24
N LEU A 321 -1.56 -16.73 12.89
CA LEU A 321 -0.17 -16.38 12.57
C LEU A 321 0.82 -17.45 13.06
N ASP A 322 0.35 -18.45 13.79
CA ASP A 322 1.16 -19.54 14.31
C ASP A 322 1.82 -20.34 13.17
N PRO A 323 3.17 -20.39 13.08
CA PRO A 323 3.85 -21.19 12.06
C PRO A 323 3.82 -22.70 12.33
N ARG A 324 3.35 -23.11 13.52
CA ARG A 324 3.03 -24.52 13.78
C ARG A 324 2.05 -25.00 12.72
N GLN A 325 2.24 -26.21 12.20
CA GLN A 325 1.67 -26.78 10.96
C GLN A 325 2.55 -26.66 9.70
N GLY A 326 3.83 -26.30 9.86
CA GLY A 326 4.79 -26.34 8.74
C GLY A 326 4.69 -25.15 7.80
N ARG A 327 4.04 -24.06 8.24
CA ARG A 327 3.98 -22.81 7.51
C ARG A 327 5.27 -21.99 7.70
N THR A 328 5.64 -21.24 6.68
CA THR A 328 6.82 -20.36 6.74
C THR A 328 6.60 -19.26 7.79
N PRO A 329 7.43 -19.19 8.85
CA PRO A 329 7.25 -18.19 9.90
C PRO A 329 7.48 -16.76 9.39
N LEU A 330 6.86 -15.79 10.06
CA LEU A 330 7.15 -14.37 9.89
C LEU A 330 8.67 -14.15 9.87
N SER A 331 9.20 -13.43 8.88
CA SER A 331 10.65 -13.30 8.69
C SER A 331 11.36 -12.84 9.98
N TYR A 332 12.54 -13.40 10.26
CA TYR A 332 13.31 -13.29 11.52
C TYR A 332 12.72 -13.98 12.77
N HIS A 333 11.51 -14.54 12.69
CA HIS A 333 10.83 -15.19 13.82
C HIS A 333 10.72 -16.71 13.65
N GLY A 334 11.70 -17.35 13.02
CA GLY A 334 11.65 -18.79 12.74
C GLY A 334 11.88 -19.71 13.94
N ARG A 335 12.34 -19.18 15.08
CA ARG A 335 12.58 -20.01 16.27
C ARG A 335 11.25 -20.34 16.98
N PRO A 336 10.90 -21.63 17.21
CA PRO A 336 9.63 -22.01 17.81
C PRO A 336 9.41 -21.49 19.24
N ASP A 337 10.48 -21.33 20.02
CA ASP A 337 10.42 -20.83 21.41
C ASP A 337 9.93 -19.38 21.53
N ARG A 338 9.91 -18.64 20.42
CA ARG A 338 9.32 -17.30 20.33
C ARG A 338 7.80 -17.31 20.27
N TRP A 339 7.17 -18.44 19.97
CA TRP A 339 5.73 -18.56 19.76
C TRP A 339 5.08 -19.35 20.89
N LYS A 340 4.44 -18.65 21.83
CA LYS A 340 3.85 -19.24 23.04
C LYS A 340 2.33 -19.11 23.02
N ARG A 341 1.62 -20.21 23.18
CA ARG A 341 0.16 -20.18 23.37
C ARG A 341 -0.15 -19.89 24.83
N HIS A 342 -1.08 -18.97 25.06
CA HIS A 342 -1.61 -18.61 26.37
C HIS A 342 -3.13 -18.60 26.28
N GLY A 343 -3.76 -19.76 26.49
CA GLY A 343 -5.19 -19.95 26.27
C GLY A 343 -5.56 -19.74 24.79
N ASP A 344 -6.46 -18.79 24.54
CA ASP A 344 -6.93 -18.37 23.22
C ASP A 344 -5.98 -17.37 22.52
N LYS A 345 -4.90 -16.94 23.19
CA LYS A 345 -3.92 -15.98 22.68
C LYS A 345 -2.66 -16.65 22.15
N LEU A 346 -2.04 -16.00 21.18
CA LEU A 346 -0.71 -16.35 20.69
C LEU A 346 0.26 -15.21 21.00
N HIS A 347 1.23 -15.49 21.85
CA HIS A 347 2.29 -14.56 22.20
C HIS A 347 3.52 -14.79 21.32
N LEU A 348 3.97 -13.73 20.65
CA LEU A 348 5.19 -13.69 19.85
C LEU A 348 6.26 -12.85 20.55
N GLN A 349 7.41 -13.45 20.87
CA GLN A 349 8.59 -12.70 21.30
C GLN A 349 9.31 -12.10 20.09
N THR A 350 9.20 -10.78 19.91
CA THR A 350 9.84 -10.07 18.80
C THR A 350 11.35 -10.02 18.91
N VAL A 351 12.01 -9.84 17.78
CA VAL A 351 13.44 -9.53 17.70
C VAL A 351 13.68 -8.03 17.93
N SER A 352 14.82 -7.69 18.52
CA SER A 352 15.28 -6.29 18.66
C SER A 352 15.90 -5.75 17.36
N LYS A 353 16.52 -6.65 16.58
CA LYS A 353 17.17 -6.36 15.29
C LYS A 353 16.28 -6.83 14.15
N GLY A 354 15.92 -5.92 13.26
CA GLY A 354 15.04 -6.16 12.11
C GLY A 354 13.99 -5.05 12.03
N GLN A 355 13.98 -4.35 10.90
CA GLN A 355 13.04 -3.25 10.67
C GLN A 355 11.78 -3.71 9.93
N GLU A 356 11.90 -4.74 9.10
CA GLU A 356 10.83 -5.20 8.21
C GLU A 356 10.57 -6.70 8.46
N PHE A 357 9.33 -7.06 8.80
CA PHE A 357 8.91 -8.46 9.02
C PHE A 357 7.91 -8.89 7.95
N VAL A 358 8.32 -9.81 7.07
CA VAL A 358 7.55 -10.23 5.91
C VAL A 358 6.77 -11.51 6.20
N LEU A 359 5.48 -11.50 5.88
CA LEU A 359 4.56 -12.63 5.92
C LEU A 359 4.00 -12.90 4.52
N ASP A 360 4.03 -14.15 4.10
CA ASP A 360 3.50 -14.59 2.81
C ASP A 360 2.04 -15.03 2.90
N CYS A 361 1.10 -14.25 2.38
CA CYS A 361 -0.32 -14.60 2.47
C CYS A 361 -0.74 -15.74 1.52
N ARG A 362 0.18 -16.38 0.80
CA ARG A 362 -0.10 -17.70 0.19
C ARG A 362 -0.32 -18.77 1.26
N GLU A 363 0.41 -18.68 2.36
CA GLU A 363 0.33 -19.61 3.49
C GLU A 363 -0.56 -19.07 4.63
N TYR A 364 -0.80 -17.76 4.63
CA TYR A 364 -1.57 -17.02 5.64
C TYR A 364 -2.64 -16.13 5.01
N ALA A 365 -3.61 -16.74 4.33
CA ALA A 365 -4.68 -16.01 3.65
C ALA A 365 -5.53 -15.17 4.61
N GLU A 366 -5.65 -15.60 5.87
CA GLU A 366 -6.32 -14.91 6.97
C GLU A 366 -5.75 -13.50 7.20
N GLY A 367 -4.46 -13.30 6.89
CA GLY A 367 -3.79 -12.00 7.01
C GLY A 367 -4.43 -10.91 6.15
N ILE A 368 -4.94 -11.26 4.96
CA ILE A 368 -5.58 -10.30 4.06
C ILE A 368 -6.87 -9.75 4.68
N GLN A 369 -7.69 -10.64 5.25
CA GLN A 369 -8.94 -10.25 5.92
C GLN A 369 -8.67 -9.47 7.20
N TRP A 370 -7.68 -9.91 7.99
CA TRP A 370 -7.27 -9.21 9.21
C TRP A 370 -6.80 -7.78 8.93
N ALA A 371 -5.91 -7.59 7.95
CA ALA A 371 -5.44 -6.26 7.58
C ALA A 371 -6.55 -5.39 7.00
N GLY A 372 -7.42 -5.96 6.15
CA GLY A 372 -8.60 -5.27 5.62
C GLY A 372 -9.51 -4.76 6.73
N HIS A 373 -9.83 -5.62 7.71
CA HIS A 373 -10.67 -5.24 8.86
C HIS A 373 -10.07 -4.08 9.66
N LEU A 374 -8.76 -4.13 9.96
CA LEU A 374 -8.08 -3.05 10.68
C LEU A 374 -8.16 -1.72 9.92
N ILE A 375 -7.92 -1.74 8.61
CA ILE A 375 -7.93 -0.53 7.76
C ILE A 375 -9.34 0.04 7.63
N GLU A 376 -10.35 -0.80 7.38
CA GLU A 376 -11.74 -0.35 7.27
C GLU A 376 -12.24 0.29 8.57
N ARG A 377 -11.94 -0.33 9.71
CA ARG A 377 -12.45 0.09 11.01
C ARG A 377 -11.71 1.31 11.56
N HIS A 378 -10.40 1.34 11.42
CA HIS A 378 -9.55 2.32 12.13
C HIS A 378 -8.92 3.36 11.19
N GLY A 379 -8.97 3.16 9.87
CA GLY A 379 -8.36 4.03 8.87
C GLY A 379 -9.24 5.20 8.39
N ILE A 380 -10.55 5.13 8.58
CA ILE A 380 -11.51 6.15 8.12
C ILE A 380 -11.78 7.17 9.24
N PRO A 381 -11.79 8.49 8.96
CA PRO A 381 -12.26 9.49 9.93
C PRO A 381 -13.74 9.26 10.29
N VAL A 382 -14.07 9.38 11.58
CA VAL A 382 -15.39 9.10 12.17
C VAL A 382 -16.55 9.79 11.43
N GLU A 383 -16.30 10.97 10.87
CA GLU A 383 -17.29 11.78 10.14
C GLU A 383 -17.85 11.09 8.87
N LYS A 384 -17.08 10.23 8.21
CA LYS A 384 -17.52 9.48 7.02
C LYS A 384 -18.21 8.14 7.34
N VAL A 385 -18.15 7.67 8.59
CA VAL A 385 -18.82 6.43 9.02
C VAL A 385 -20.32 6.67 9.21
N ARG A 386 -20.72 7.84 9.71
CA ARG A 386 -22.14 8.21 9.89
C ARG A 386 -22.91 8.33 8.58
N ALA A 387 -22.25 8.72 7.48
CA ALA A 387 -22.86 8.85 6.16
C ALA A 387 -23.01 7.53 5.37
N ARG A 388 -22.44 6.41 5.88
CA ARG A 388 -22.58 5.08 5.26
C ARG A 388 -23.68 4.23 5.90
N HIS A 389 -24.22 4.67 7.04
CA HIS A 389 -25.31 4.01 7.76
C HIS A 389 -26.61 4.82 7.79
N SER A 390 -26.65 5.94 7.06
CA SER A 390 -27.83 6.73 6.71
C SER A 390 -28.08 6.58 5.21
#